data_AF-A0A7C2SIT7-F1
#
_entry.id   AF-A0A7C2SIT7-F1
#
_cell.length_a   1.000
_cell.length_b   1.000
_cell.length_c   1.000
_cell.angle_alpha   90.00
_cell.angle_beta   90.00
_cell.angle_gamma   90.00
#
_symmetry.space_group_name_H-M   'P 1'
#
loop_
_entity.id
_entity.type
_entity.pdbx_description
1 polymer ?
#
loop_
_entity_poly.entity_id
_entity_poly.type
_entity_poly.pdbx_seq_one_letter_code
_entity_poly.pdbx_strand_id
1 'polypeptide(L)'
;MAQQTSMMQLFEKLDDLKSVFIYGQKIIPVIHSLLDFMKDTVPLLENINKSIAESTTKIPKAKHHIHDVTNATELATTEILDIVDTISDDIKTIDNKINSVFEKEEIRALQFDEIIALLDDKPEAKSKLVSLKEELISHEVIRSIQEIISKIKNDAYNITISLQVQDITSQQLAAVNHLIESVQERLSSLIITLGETEIKEMRIENDVTPENVHFDPQASYNKETSRQEMADSLVRENLNASQDEIDKLFS
;
A
#
# COMPACT_ATOMS: atom_id res chain seq x y z
N MET A 1 -34.02 90.00 -26.67
CA MET A 1 -32.68 89.39 -26.85
C MET A 1 -32.25 88.54 -25.65
N ALA A 2 -32.48 88.94 -24.39
CA ALA A 2 -32.09 88.14 -23.21
C ALA A 2 -32.76 86.75 -23.08
N GLN A 3 -34.02 86.61 -23.52
CA GLN A 3 -34.78 85.36 -23.42
C GLN A 3 -34.34 84.29 -24.45
N GLN A 4 -33.74 84.72 -25.56
CA GLN A 4 -33.26 83.85 -26.65
C GLN A 4 -31.90 83.22 -26.28
N THR A 5 -31.06 83.95 -25.53
CA THR A 5 -29.78 83.46 -24.99
C THR A 5 -30.00 82.42 -23.88
N SER A 6 -31.01 82.61 -23.03
CA SER A 6 -31.34 81.64 -21.96
C SER A 6 -31.85 80.30 -22.50
N MET A 7 -32.68 80.32 -23.55
CA MET A 7 -33.13 79.10 -24.23
C MET A 7 -31.98 78.36 -24.94
N MET A 8 -31.04 79.09 -25.53
CA MET A 8 -29.86 78.51 -26.18
C MET A 8 -28.94 77.80 -25.17
N GLN A 9 -28.70 78.39 -24.01
CA GLN A 9 -27.95 77.75 -22.92
C GLN A 9 -28.67 76.52 -22.37
N LEU A 10 -30.00 76.54 -22.31
CA LEU A 10 -30.80 75.40 -21.85
C LEU A 10 -30.75 74.24 -22.87
N PHE A 11 -30.72 74.54 -24.17
CA PHE A 11 -30.48 73.55 -25.22
C PHE A 11 -29.05 72.98 -25.18
N GLU A 12 -28.04 73.81 -24.93
CA GLU A 12 -26.66 73.37 -24.78
C GLU A 12 -26.51 72.43 -23.58
N LYS A 13 -27.16 72.74 -22.44
CA LYS A 13 -27.20 71.87 -21.27
C LYS A 13 -27.99 70.58 -21.49
N LEU A 14 -29.04 70.60 -22.32
CA LEU A 14 -29.75 69.40 -22.75
C LEU A 14 -28.90 68.54 -23.68
N ASP A 15 -28.05 69.13 -24.51
CA ASP A 15 -27.14 68.41 -25.41
C ASP A 15 -25.93 67.82 -24.65
N ASP A 16 -25.43 68.53 -23.62
CA ASP A 16 -24.49 68.00 -22.63
C ASP A 16 -25.09 66.76 -21.92
N LEU A 17 -26.35 66.85 -21.46
CA LEU A 17 -27.05 65.75 -20.80
C LEU A 17 -27.25 64.56 -21.74
N LYS A 18 -27.64 64.82 -22.99
CA LYS A 18 -27.74 63.79 -24.04
C LYS A 18 -26.39 63.12 -24.31
N SER A 19 -25.30 63.87 -24.30
CA SER A 19 -23.95 63.34 -24.44
C SER A 19 -23.61 62.40 -23.27
N VAL A 20 -23.94 62.77 -22.03
CA VAL A 20 -23.79 61.88 -20.85
C VAL A 20 -24.60 60.59 -21.01
N PHE A 21 -25.84 60.66 -21.53
CA PHE A 21 -26.65 59.46 -21.81
C PHE A 21 -26.04 58.57 -22.90
N ILE A 22 -25.43 59.15 -23.95
CA ILE A 22 -24.72 58.40 -24.99
C ILE A 22 -23.48 57.70 -24.41
N TYR A 23 -22.74 58.36 -23.51
CA TYR A 23 -21.64 57.73 -22.78
C TYR A 23 -22.13 56.61 -21.86
N GLY A 24 -23.25 56.81 -21.15
CA GLY A 24 -23.90 55.78 -20.33
C GLY A 24 -24.31 54.55 -21.16
N GLN A 25 -24.88 54.75 -22.35
CA GLN A 25 -25.20 53.67 -23.29
C GLN A 25 -23.96 52.88 -23.75
N LYS A 26 -22.78 53.52 -23.82
CA LYS A 26 -21.52 52.84 -24.14
C LYS A 26 -20.91 52.10 -22.96
N ILE A 27 -21.18 52.53 -21.73
CA ILE A 27 -20.69 51.91 -20.49
C ILE A 27 -21.49 50.65 -20.13
N ILE A 28 -22.80 50.63 -20.40
CA ILE A 28 -23.68 49.48 -20.09
C ILE A 28 -23.14 48.16 -20.68
N PRO A 29 -22.74 48.06 -21.96
CA PRO A 29 -22.15 46.84 -22.52
C PRO A 29 -20.88 46.40 -21.80
N VAL A 30 -20.04 47.34 -21.35
CA VAL A 30 -18.79 47.02 -20.63
C VAL A 30 -19.10 46.45 -19.25
N ILE A 31 -20.06 47.05 -18.52
CA ILE A 31 -20.54 46.52 -17.24
C ILE A 31 -21.17 45.14 -17.43
N HIS A 32 -21.95 44.94 -18.49
CA HIS A 32 -22.55 43.65 -18.81
C HIS A 32 -21.47 42.58 -19.06
N SER A 33 -20.45 42.88 -19.87
CA SER A 33 -19.31 41.98 -20.09
C SER A 33 -18.51 41.71 -18.81
N LEU A 34 -18.38 42.69 -17.92
CA LEU A 34 -17.73 42.50 -16.61
C LEU A 34 -18.57 41.58 -15.69
N LEU A 35 -19.90 41.74 -15.70
CA LEU A 35 -20.83 40.90 -14.96
C LEU A 35 -20.83 39.47 -15.49
N ASP A 36 -20.87 39.28 -16.81
CA ASP A 36 -20.75 37.97 -17.45
C ASP A 36 -19.39 37.32 -17.11
N PHE A 37 -18.30 38.09 -17.16
CA PHE A 37 -16.98 37.60 -16.77
C PHE A 37 -16.91 37.19 -15.29
N MET A 38 -17.47 37.99 -14.37
CA MET A 38 -17.53 37.64 -12.95
C MET A 38 -18.40 36.40 -12.71
N LYS A 39 -19.53 36.29 -13.43
CA LYS A 39 -20.44 35.16 -13.34
C LYS A 39 -19.79 33.83 -13.75
N ASP A 40 -18.81 33.87 -14.64
CA ASP A 40 -18.06 32.68 -15.07
C ASP A 40 -16.80 32.44 -14.22
N THR A 41 -16.11 33.50 -13.80
CA THR A 41 -14.81 33.41 -13.13
C THR A 41 -14.93 33.09 -11.63
N VAL A 42 -15.94 33.63 -10.94
CA VAL A 42 -16.16 33.36 -9.51
C VAL A 42 -16.46 31.87 -9.26
N PRO A 43 -17.38 31.21 -9.98
CA PRO A 43 -17.60 29.77 -9.80
C PRO A 43 -16.38 28.91 -10.15
N LEU A 44 -15.56 29.35 -11.11
CA LEU A 44 -14.31 28.64 -11.45
C LEU A 44 -13.32 28.70 -10.27
N LEU A 45 -13.17 29.86 -9.65
CA LEU A 45 -12.34 30.05 -8.45
C LEU A 45 -12.84 29.23 -7.27
N GLU A 46 -14.15 29.21 -7.01
CA GLU A 46 -14.75 28.37 -5.96
C GLU A 46 -14.49 26.88 -6.19
N ASN A 47 -14.64 26.40 -7.43
CA ASN A 47 -14.37 25.00 -7.79
C ASN A 47 -12.88 24.64 -7.63
N ILE A 48 -11.98 25.54 -8.00
CA ILE A 48 -10.53 25.35 -7.80
C ILE A 48 -10.22 25.30 -6.30
N ASN A 49 -10.75 26.24 -5.51
CA ASN A 49 -10.53 26.29 -4.07
C ASN A 49 -11.04 25.00 -3.39
N LYS A 50 -12.24 24.55 -3.74
CA LYS A 50 -12.78 23.27 -3.28
C LYS A 50 -11.89 22.08 -3.67
N SER A 51 -11.44 22.03 -4.92
CA SER A 51 -10.59 20.93 -5.43
C SER A 51 -9.22 20.89 -4.73
N ILE A 52 -8.63 22.06 -4.45
CA ILE A 52 -7.38 22.17 -3.71
C ILE A 52 -7.60 21.78 -2.25
N ALA A 53 -8.70 22.23 -1.61
CA ALA A 53 -9.03 21.87 -0.24
C ALA A 53 -9.24 20.36 -0.08
N GLU A 54 -9.96 19.73 -1.01
CA GLU A 54 -10.09 18.27 -1.04
C GLU A 54 -8.74 17.57 -1.21
N SER A 55 -7.86 18.08 -2.09
CA SER A 55 -6.53 17.51 -2.31
C SER A 55 -5.66 17.62 -1.05
N THR A 56 -5.67 18.76 -0.36
CA THR A 56 -4.96 18.98 0.90
C THR A 56 -5.40 18.01 2.00
N THR A 57 -6.64 17.51 1.97
CA THR A 57 -7.13 16.53 2.96
C THR A 57 -6.87 15.07 2.55
N LYS A 58 -6.94 14.74 1.26
CA LYS A 58 -6.77 13.35 0.77
C LYS A 58 -5.30 12.95 0.64
N ILE A 59 -4.44 13.89 0.27
CA ILE A 59 -3.00 13.66 0.09
C ILE A 59 -2.30 13.12 1.36
N PRO A 60 -2.51 13.70 2.56
CA PRO A 60 -1.90 13.18 3.79
C PRO A 60 -2.33 11.75 4.12
N LYS A 61 -3.59 11.39 3.84
CA LYS A 61 -4.09 10.02 4.04
C LYS A 61 -3.36 9.03 3.14
N ALA A 62 -3.13 9.40 1.87
CA ALA A 62 -2.37 8.58 0.94
C ALA A 62 -0.90 8.41 1.40
N LYS A 63 -0.26 9.47 1.91
CA LYS A 63 1.09 9.39 2.51
C LYS A 63 1.13 8.41 3.68
N HIS A 64 0.14 8.47 4.58
CA HIS A 64 0.06 7.55 5.72
C HIS A 64 -0.11 6.11 5.26
N HIS A 65 -1.04 5.84 4.32
CA HIS A 65 -1.22 4.51 3.76
C HIS A 65 0.03 3.96 3.06
N ILE A 66 0.78 4.81 2.35
CA ILE A 66 2.06 4.41 1.75
C ILE A 66 3.04 3.98 2.84
N HIS A 67 3.13 4.74 3.93
CA HIS A 67 4.00 4.40 5.06
C HIS A 67 3.59 3.07 5.71
N ASP A 68 2.30 2.87 5.97
CA ASP A 68 1.80 1.63 6.58
C ASP A 68 2.06 0.40 5.70
N VAL A 69 1.81 0.53 4.38
CA VAL A 69 2.12 -0.52 3.41
C VAL A 69 3.63 -0.79 3.37
N THR A 70 4.46 0.25 3.37
CA THR A 70 5.93 0.09 3.40
C THR A 70 6.37 -0.69 4.64
N ASN A 71 5.92 -0.28 5.83
CA ASN A 71 6.24 -0.96 7.08
C ASN A 71 5.75 -2.42 7.09
N ALA A 72 4.52 -2.67 6.65
CA ALA A 72 3.96 -4.01 6.59
C ALA A 72 4.75 -4.91 5.62
N THR A 73 5.20 -4.36 4.48
CA THR A 73 6.04 -5.10 3.54
C THR A 73 7.44 -5.38 4.10
N GLU A 74 8.03 -4.47 4.87
CA GLU A 74 9.34 -4.66 5.53
C GLU A 74 9.26 -5.77 6.58
N LEU A 75 8.19 -5.77 7.38
CA LEU A 75 7.92 -6.80 8.38
C LEU A 75 7.70 -8.17 7.71
N ALA A 76 6.86 -8.23 6.67
CA ALA A 76 6.64 -9.48 5.92
C ALA A 76 7.93 -10.00 5.27
N THR A 77 8.82 -9.10 4.82
CA THR A 77 10.09 -9.52 4.20
C THR A 77 11.09 -10.03 5.23
N THR A 78 11.13 -9.41 6.41
CA THR A 78 11.87 -9.96 7.56
C THR A 78 11.38 -11.36 7.90
N GLU A 79 10.06 -11.57 7.97
CA GLU A 79 9.49 -12.90 8.22
C GLU A 79 9.86 -13.91 7.13
N ILE A 80 9.87 -13.51 5.86
CA ILE A 80 10.31 -14.39 4.76
C ILE A 80 11.80 -14.73 4.92
N LEU A 81 12.65 -13.77 5.29
CA LEU A 81 14.07 -14.00 5.50
C LEU A 81 14.33 -14.98 6.65
N ASP A 82 13.60 -14.86 7.76
CA ASP A 82 13.68 -15.82 8.88
C ASP A 82 13.31 -17.25 8.46
N ILE A 83 12.28 -17.38 7.62
CA ILE A 83 11.88 -18.67 7.05
C ILE A 83 12.97 -19.20 6.10
N VAL A 84 13.56 -18.35 5.26
CA VAL A 84 14.64 -18.73 4.35
C VAL A 84 15.88 -19.19 5.12
N ASP A 85 16.22 -18.53 6.22
CA ASP A 85 17.33 -18.94 7.09
C ASP A 85 17.07 -20.31 7.73
N THR A 86 15.84 -20.53 8.21
CA THR A 86 15.41 -21.84 8.75
C THR A 86 15.53 -22.94 7.68
N ILE A 87 15.06 -22.67 6.46
CA ILE A 87 15.20 -23.59 5.31
C ILE A 87 16.68 -23.89 5.04
N SER A 88 17.54 -22.87 5.09
CA SER A 88 18.97 -23.00 4.84
C SER A 88 19.65 -23.89 5.89
N ASP A 89 19.25 -23.78 7.16
CA ASP A 89 19.76 -24.62 8.25
C ASP A 89 19.22 -26.06 8.20
N ASP A 90 17.95 -26.23 7.86
CA ASP A 90 17.37 -27.55 7.60
C ASP A 90 18.09 -28.26 6.44
N ILE A 91 18.37 -27.54 5.36
CA ILE A 91 19.14 -28.04 4.21
C ILE A 91 20.54 -28.48 4.64
N LYS A 92 21.27 -27.68 5.43
CA LYS A 92 22.58 -28.08 5.96
C LYS A 92 22.48 -29.37 6.78
N THR A 93 21.43 -29.50 7.59
CA THR A 93 21.21 -30.70 8.40
C THR A 93 20.93 -31.93 7.53
N ILE A 94 20.13 -31.79 6.48
CA ILE A 94 19.83 -32.87 5.52
C ILE A 94 21.11 -33.25 4.76
N ASP A 95 21.88 -32.28 4.27
CA ASP A 95 23.14 -32.50 3.55
C ASP A 95 24.13 -33.31 4.40
N ASN A 96 24.32 -32.91 5.66
CA ASN A 96 25.17 -33.65 6.61
C ASN A 96 24.68 -35.10 6.84
N LYS A 97 23.37 -35.30 6.98
CA LYS A 97 22.79 -36.65 7.15
C LYS A 97 23.02 -37.50 5.91
N ILE A 98 22.83 -36.95 4.71
CA ILE A 98 23.05 -37.66 3.45
C ILE A 98 24.52 -38.01 3.27
N ASN A 99 25.44 -37.10 3.55
CA ASN A 99 26.88 -37.38 3.50
C ASN A 99 27.24 -38.53 4.45
N SER A 100 26.68 -38.56 5.67
CA SER A 100 26.90 -39.68 6.60
C SER A 100 26.32 -41.02 6.12
N VAL A 101 25.23 -41.00 5.34
CA VAL A 101 24.66 -42.21 4.72
C VAL A 101 25.56 -42.66 3.56
N PHE A 102 26.06 -41.72 2.76
CA PHE A 102 26.97 -42.00 1.66
C PHE A 102 28.27 -42.65 2.15
N GLU A 103 28.90 -42.09 3.19
CA GLU A 103 30.09 -42.67 3.83
C GLU A 103 29.83 -44.09 4.38
N LYS A 104 28.66 -44.33 4.98
CA LYS A 104 28.29 -45.66 5.50
C LYS A 104 28.06 -46.68 4.38
N GLU A 105 27.47 -46.27 3.26
CA GLU A 105 27.28 -47.13 2.10
C GLU A 105 28.62 -47.44 1.42
N GLU A 106 29.56 -46.49 1.38
CA GLU A 106 30.91 -46.74 0.88
C GLU A 106 31.68 -47.76 1.74
N ILE A 107 31.61 -47.63 3.07
CA ILE A 107 32.20 -48.60 4.01
C ILE A 107 31.54 -49.98 3.85
N ARG A 108 30.21 -50.04 3.71
CA ARG A 108 29.50 -51.30 3.47
C ARG A 108 29.95 -51.95 2.16
N ALA A 109 30.11 -51.18 1.09
CA ALA A 109 30.58 -51.67 -0.19
C ALA A 109 31.98 -52.32 -0.08
N LEU A 110 32.90 -51.70 0.67
CA LEU A 110 34.22 -52.26 0.95
C LEU A 110 34.14 -53.57 1.77
N GLN A 111 33.28 -53.62 2.79
CA GLN A 111 33.07 -54.84 3.58
C GLN A 111 32.48 -55.97 2.72
N PHE A 112 31.57 -55.66 1.79
CA PHE A 112 31.08 -56.64 0.83
C PHE A 112 32.20 -57.18 -0.06
N ASP A 113 33.12 -56.32 -0.51
CA ASP A 113 34.26 -56.74 -1.33
C ASP A 113 35.23 -57.65 -0.56
N GLU A 114 35.50 -57.36 0.72
CA GLU A 114 36.29 -58.24 1.59
C GLU A 114 35.62 -59.61 1.83
N ILE A 115 34.30 -59.63 2.07
CA ILE A 115 33.53 -60.87 2.27
C ILE A 115 33.51 -61.71 0.99
N ILE A 116 33.36 -61.09 -0.18
CA ILE A 116 33.39 -61.76 -1.49
C ILE A 116 34.78 -62.39 -1.73
N ALA A 117 35.86 -61.74 -1.33
CA ALA A 117 37.22 -62.28 -1.44
C ALA A 117 37.47 -63.49 -0.53
N LEU A 118 36.85 -63.52 0.66
CA LEU A 118 36.95 -64.64 1.61
C LEU A 118 36.11 -65.87 1.21
N LEU A 119 35.20 -65.74 0.24
CA LEU A 119 34.24 -66.75 -0.18
C LEU A 119 34.65 -67.55 -1.44
N ASP A 120 35.93 -67.54 -1.81
CA ASP A 120 36.44 -68.20 -3.03
C ASP A 120 36.08 -69.70 -3.15
N ASP A 121 35.81 -70.37 -2.03
CA ASP A 121 35.47 -71.81 -1.99
C ASP A 121 33.97 -72.12 -2.21
N LYS A 122 33.07 -71.12 -2.35
CA LYS A 122 31.61 -71.36 -2.54
C LYS A 122 30.97 -70.44 -3.59
N PRO A 123 30.79 -70.90 -4.84
CA PRO A 123 30.32 -70.08 -5.96
C PRO A 123 28.87 -69.58 -5.82
N GLU A 124 27.96 -70.37 -5.22
CA GLU A 124 26.56 -69.95 -4.98
C GLU A 124 26.44 -68.78 -3.99
N ALA A 125 27.28 -68.75 -2.94
CA ALA A 125 27.30 -67.67 -1.97
C ALA A 125 27.83 -66.37 -2.58
N LYS A 126 28.85 -66.49 -3.46
CA LYS A 126 29.44 -65.36 -4.19
C LYS A 126 28.41 -64.70 -5.13
N SER A 127 27.67 -65.50 -5.90
CA SER A 127 26.59 -65.01 -6.78
C SER A 127 25.49 -64.25 -6.02
N LYS A 128 25.11 -64.75 -4.84
CA LYS A 128 24.05 -64.13 -4.02
C LYS A 128 24.48 -62.85 -3.33
N LEU A 129 25.78 -62.70 -3.03
CA LEU A 129 26.35 -61.46 -2.49
C LEU A 129 26.55 -60.39 -3.56
N VAL A 130 26.94 -60.76 -4.77
CA VAL A 130 27.09 -59.82 -5.89
C VAL A 130 25.73 -59.20 -6.25
N SER A 131 24.67 -60.00 -6.33
CA SER A 131 23.31 -59.49 -6.56
C SER A 131 22.81 -58.59 -5.42
N LEU A 132 23.12 -58.92 -4.15
CA LEU A 132 22.78 -58.06 -3.02
C LEU A 132 23.54 -56.72 -3.06
N LYS A 133 24.81 -56.74 -3.48
CA LYS A 133 25.62 -55.52 -3.65
C LYS A 133 25.03 -54.61 -4.74
N GLU A 134 24.60 -55.17 -5.87
CA GLU A 134 23.96 -54.40 -6.95
C GLU A 134 22.63 -53.77 -6.53
N GLU A 135 21.81 -54.45 -5.71
CA GLU A 135 20.59 -53.86 -5.13
C GLU A 135 20.87 -52.76 -4.09
N LEU A 136 21.99 -52.85 -3.37
CA LEU A 136 22.39 -51.90 -2.33
C LEU A 136 23.00 -50.60 -2.89
N ILE A 137 23.54 -50.61 -4.11
CA ILE A 137 24.13 -49.43 -4.78
C ILE A 137 23.01 -48.47 -5.23
N SER A 138 22.32 -47.86 -4.28
CA SER A 138 21.39 -46.74 -4.51
C SER A 138 22.12 -45.39 -4.64
N HIS A 139 23.38 -45.40 -5.08
CA HIS A 139 24.22 -44.21 -5.21
C HIS A 139 23.62 -43.17 -6.16
N GLU A 140 22.89 -43.60 -7.19
CA GLU A 140 22.23 -42.69 -8.15
C GLU A 140 21.09 -41.90 -7.51
N VAL A 141 20.27 -42.56 -6.66
CA VAL A 141 19.18 -41.91 -5.92
C VAL A 141 19.76 -40.90 -4.94
N ILE A 142 20.78 -41.28 -4.16
CA ILE A 142 21.42 -40.37 -3.19
C ILE A 142 22.03 -39.16 -3.89
N ARG A 143 22.69 -39.37 -5.04
CA ARG A 143 23.27 -38.29 -5.84
C ARG A 143 22.20 -37.33 -6.36
N SER A 144 21.07 -37.85 -6.86
CA SER A 144 19.96 -37.01 -7.31
C SER A 144 19.38 -36.16 -6.17
N ILE A 145 19.33 -36.69 -4.94
CA ILE A 145 18.86 -35.94 -3.77
C ILE A 145 19.86 -34.82 -3.41
N GLN A 146 21.18 -35.07 -3.47
CA GLN A 146 22.19 -34.02 -3.25
C GLN A 146 22.10 -32.88 -4.27
N GLU A 147 21.82 -33.20 -5.54
CA GLU A 147 21.61 -32.20 -6.58
C GLU A 147 20.37 -31.34 -6.31
N ILE A 148 19.25 -31.97 -5.90
CA ILE A 148 18.03 -31.24 -5.52
C ILE A 148 18.28 -30.33 -4.32
N ILE A 149 18.97 -30.81 -3.28
CA ILE A 149 19.30 -30.02 -2.08
C ILE A 149 20.20 -28.83 -2.44
N SER A 150 21.20 -29.05 -3.29
CA SER A 150 22.08 -27.99 -3.78
C SER A 150 21.29 -26.93 -4.54
N LYS A 151 20.31 -27.35 -5.34
CA LYS A 151 19.39 -26.44 -6.03
C LYS A 151 18.54 -25.64 -5.05
N ILE A 152 17.91 -26.27 -4.06
CA ILE A 152 17.07 -25.58 -3.07
C ILE A 152 17.92 -24.57 -2.27
N LYS A 153 19.17 -24.90 -1.93
CA LYS A 153 20.09 -23.96 -1.27
C LYS A 153 20.36 -22.72 -2.11
N ASN A 154 20.58 -22.91 -3.42
CA ASN A 154 20.81 -21.81 -4.35
C ASN A 154 19.54 -20.96 -4.53
N ASP A 155 18.38 -21.60 -4.62
CA ASP A 155 17.08 -20.91 -4.73
C ASP A 155 16.80 -20.07 -3.46
N ALA A 156 17.07 -20.60 -2.27
CA ALA A 156 16.99 -19.87 -1.00
C ALA A 156 17.89 -18.62 -1.00
N TYR A 157 19.13 -18.76 -1.45
CA TYR A 157 20.06 -17.63 -1.60
C TYR A 157 19.56 -16.58 -2.61
N ASN A 158 19.01 -17.01 -3.74
CA ASN A 158 18.44 -16.11 -4.74
C ASN A 158 17.21 -15.34 -4.21
N ILE A 159 16.40 -15.97 -3.36
CA ILE A 159 15.28 -15.30 -2.69
C ILE A 159 15.80 -14.18 -1.78
N THR A 160 16.82 -14.46 -0.95
CA THR A 160 17.46 -13.45 -0.09
C THR A 160 17.94 -12.25 -0.89
N ILE A 161 18.64 -12.47 -2.01
CA ILE A 161 19.13 -11.38 -2.87
C ILE A 161 17.97 -10.63 -3.55
N SER A 162 16.93 -11.33 -3.99
CA SER A 162 15.80 -10.71 -4.69
C SER A 162 15.01 -9.77 -3.77
N LEU A 163 14.86 -10.13 -2.50
CA LEU A 163 14.17 -9.31 -1.50
C LEU A 163 14.92 -8.01 -1.17
N GLN A 164 16.23 -7.93 -1.42
CA GLN A 164 17.02 -6.70 -1.21
C GLN A 164 16.57 -5.53 -2.10
N VAL A 165 15.86 -5.77 -3.21
CA VAL A 165 15.32 -4.69 -4.04
C VAL A 165 14.31 -3.82 -3.28
N GLN A 166 13.74 -4.36 -2.19
CA GLN A 166 12.75 -3.66 -1.39
C GLN A 166 13.32 -2.42 -0.70
N ASP A 167 14.57 -2.45 -0.23
CA ASP A 167 15.22 -1.28 0.38
C ASP A 167 15.25 -0.08 -0.58
N ILE A 168 15.48 -0.35 -1.86
CA ILE A 168 15.43 0.67 -2.92
C ILE A 168 14.00 1.19 -3.07
N THR A 169 12.99 0.31 -3.04
CA THR A 169 11.58 0.73 -3.16
C THR A 169 11.11 1.58 -1.97
N SER A 170 11.53 1.23 -0.75
CA SER A 170 11.23 2.00 0.46
C SER A 170 11.86 3.40 0.41
N GLN A 171 13.10 3.51 -0.09
CA GLN A 171 13.76 4.80 -0.30
C GLN A 171 13.05 5.66 -1.36
N GLN A 172 12.61 5.06 -2.47
CA GLN A 172 11.85 5.76 -3.51
C GLN A 172 10.49 6.24 -2.98
N LEU A 173 9.78 5.42 -2.20
CA LEU A 173 8.53 5.81 -1.55
C LEU A 173 8.73 6.94 -0.52
N ALA A 174 9.83 6.91 0.24
CA ALA A 174 10.18 8.00 1.16
C ALA A 174 10.43 9.33 0.42
N ALA A 175 11.14 9.29 -0.71
CA ALA A 175 11.35 10.47 -1.55
C ALA A 175 10.03 11.02 -2.12
N VAL A 176 9.15 10.14 -2.58
CA VAL A 176 7.81 10.50 -3.08
C VAL A 176 6.98 11.12 -1.95
N ASN A 177 7.00 10.57 -0.75
CA ASN A 177 6.29 11.12 0.41
C ASN A 177 6.75 12.55 0.75
N HIS A 178 8.05 12.84 0.64
CA HIS A 178 8.58 14.19 0.82
C HIS A 178 8.11 15.16 -0.27
N LEU A 179 8.05 14.72 -1.53
CA LEU A 179 7.51 15.52 -2.63
C LEU A 179 6.02 15.82 -2.42
N ILE A 180 5.27 14.82 -1.98
CA ILE A 180 3.85 14.93 -1.68
C ILE A 180 3.60 15.97 -0.56
N GLU A 181 4.43 15.97 0.49
CA GLU A 181 4.37 16.96 1.57
C GLU A 181 4.66 18.37 1.06
N SER A 182 5.69 18.55 0.23
CA SER A 182 5.99 19.86 -0.38
C SER A 182 4.85 20.38 -1.26
N VAL A 183 4.18 19.50 -2.00
CA VAL A 183 2.99 19.86 -2.79
C VAL A 183 1.84 20.27 -1.88
N GLN A 184 1.59 19.52 -0.81
CA GLN A 184 0.54 19.83 0.17
C GLN A 184 0.78 21.17 0.87
N GLU A 185 2.01 21.47 1.29
CA GLU A 185 2.36 22.77 1.88
C GLU A 185 2.08 23.93 0.92
N ARG A 186 2.44 23.77 -0.36
CA ARG A 186 2.18 24.77 -1.41
C ARG A 186 0.69 24.96 -1.70
N LEU A 187 -0.08 23.88 -1.73
CA LEU A 187 -1.53 23.95 -1.93
C LEU A 187 -2.23 24.60 -0.72
N SER A 188 -1.76 24.29 0.49
CA SER A 188 -2.29 24.86 1.74
C SER A 188 -2.02 26.36 1.83
N SER A 189 -0.80 26.80 1.48
CA SER A 189 -0.48 28.23 1.43
C SER A 189 -1.27 28.98 0.35
N LEU A 190 -1.58 28.34 -0.77
CA LEU A 190 -2.44 28.90 -1.81
C LEU A 190 -3.88 29.14 -1.32
N ILE A 191 -4.46 28.17 -0.59
CA ILE A 191 -5.79 28.32 0.03
C ILE A 191 -5.79 29.46 1.04
N ILE A 192 -4.79 29.53 1.92
CA ILE A 192 -4.69 30.59 2.93
C ILE A 192 -4.62 31.96 2.25
N THR A 193 -3.78 32.10 1.22
CA THR A 193 -3.63 33.35 0.46
C THR A 193 -4.94 33.75 -0.23
N LEU A 194 -5.66 32.79 -0.81
CA LEU A 194 -6.93 33.06 -1.51
C LEU A 194 -8.06 33.40 -0.51
N GLY A 195 -8.16 32.65 0.59
CA GLY A 195 -9.17 32.86 1.64
C GLY A 195 -8.97 34.15 2.43
N GLU A 196 -7.73 34.58 2.67
CA GLU A 196 -7.43 35.89 3.26
C GLU A 196 -7.89 37.05 2.36
N THR A 197 -8.09 36.81 1.07
CA THR A 197 -8.58 37.82 0.12
C THR A 197 -10.11 37.98 0.17
N GLU A 198 -10.85 36.98 0.66
CA GLU A 198 -12.33 36.98 0.73
C GLU A 198 -12.90 37.26 2.13
N ILE A 199 -12.10 37.12 3.20
CA ILE A 199 -12.59 37.30 4.58
C ILE A 199 -12.42 38.77 5.04
N LYS A 200 -13.24 39.67 4.49
CA LYS A 200 -13.60 40.91 5.22
C LYS A 200 -15.08 41.28 5.18
N GLU A 201 -15.92 40.53 4.47
CA GLU A 201 -17.37 40.76 4.51
C GLU A 201 -18.14 39.45 4.78
N MET A 202 -18.95 39.52 5.84
CA MET A 202 -20.03 38.60 6.21
C MET A 202 -19.66 37.16 6.62
N ARG A 203 -19.30 37.03 7.91
CA ARG A 203 -19.60 35.82 8.68
C ARG A 203 -21.11 35.77 8.96
N ILE A 204 -21.81 34.84 8.33
CA ILE A 204 -23.09 34.32 8.81
C ILE A 204 -22.83 32.85 9.16
N GLU A 205 -23.07 32.52 10.42
CA GLU A 205 -23.02 31.18 10.99
C GLU A 205 -24.09 30.26 10.38
N ASN A 206 -23.89 28.95 10.61
CA ASN A 206 -24.70 27.77 10.23
C ASN A 206 -24.17 27.11 8.93
N ASP A 207 -23.90 25.81 8.81
CA ASP A 207 -24.48 24.68 9.55
C ASP A 207 -23.75 23.34 9.26
N VAL A 208 -23.95 22.39 10.18
CA VAL A 208 -23.82 20.91 10.18
C VAL A 208 -22.68 20.17 9.44
N THR A 209 -21.84 19.49 10.23
CA THR A 209 -21.14 18.25 9.83
C THR A 209 -22.06 17.03 10.04
N PRO A 210 -22.27 16.14 9.04
CA PRO A 210 -22.96 14.89 9.29
C PRO A 210 -22.00 13.85 9.90
N GLU A 211 -22.40 13.38 11.08
CA GLU A 211 -21.96 12.15 11.73
C GLU A 211 -22.25 10.90 10.86
N ASN A 212 -21.46 9.84 11.08
CA ASN A 212 -21.59 8.45 10.63
C ASN A 212 -20.92 8.03 9.31
N VAL A 213 -19.65 7.60 9.42
CA VAL A 213 -19.24 6.22 9.10
C VAL A 213 -18.13 5.83 10.09
N HIS A 214 -18.33 4.76 10.87
CA HIS A 214 -17.30 4.14 11.70
C HIS A 214 -16.30 3.41 10.77
N PHE A 215 -15.41 4.18 10.13
CA PHE A 215 -14.24 3.66 9.44
C PHE A 215 -13.04 4.04 10.30
N ASP A 216 -12.43 3.05 10.95
CA ASP A 216 -11.22 3.27 11.76
C ASP A 216 -10.01 3.37 10.83
N PRO A 217 -9.45 4.58 10.60
CA PRO A 217 -8.29 4.78 9.73
C PRO A 217 -6.98 4.38 10.42
N GLN A 218 -7.04 3.91 11.68
CA GLN A 218 -5.92 3.42 12.49
C GLN A 218 -5.96 1.89 12.64
N ALA A 219 -6.75 1.19 11.82
CA ALA A 219 -6.77 -0.27 11.77
C ALA A 219 -5.41 -0.79 11.29
N SER A 220 -4.50 -1.06 12.23
CA SER A 220 -3.23 -1.73 12.00
C SER A 220 -3.39 -3.24 12.18
N TYR A 221 -2.66 -4.02 11.38
CA TYR A 221 -2.54 -5.46 11.60
C TYR A 221 -1.72 -5.68 12.88
N ASN A 222 -2.36 -6.11 13.95
CA ASN A 222 -1.71 -6.42 15.22
C ASN A 222 -1.95 -7.90 15.58
N LYS A 223 -0.87 -8.69 15.63
CA LYS A 223 -0.87 -10.12 15.96
C LYS A 223 -0.77 -10.33 17.47
N GLU A 224 -1.52 -9.56 18.26
CA GLU A 224 -1.64 -9.79 19.70
C GLU A 224 -2.70 -10.88 19.95
N THR A 225 -2.25 -12.08 20.34
CA THR A 225 -3.08 -13.22 20.74
C THR A 225 -4.13 -12.85 21.80
N SER A 226 -3.84 -11.82 22.61
CA SER A 226 -4.72 -11.20 23.61
C SER A 226 -6.10 -10.79 23.04
N ARG A 227 -6.16 -10.23 21.83
CA ARG A 227 -7.43 -9.80 21.23
C ARG A 227 -8.26 -10.97 20.71
N GLN A 228 -7.61 -12.05 20.27
CA GLN A 228 -8.28 -13.29 19.89
C GLN A 228 -8.77 -14.05 21.14
N GLU A 229 -8.00 -14.10 22.22
CA GLU A 229 -8.44 -14.71 23.49
C GLU A 229 -9.61 -13.95 24.12
N MET A 230 -9.65 -12.62 23.98
CA MET A 230 -10.77 -11.79 24.46
C MET A 230 -12.02 -11.95 23.57
N ALA A 231 -11.87 -12.12 22.26
CA ALA A 231 -12.99 -12.44 21.38
C ALA A 231 -13.53 -13.85 21.66
N ASP A 232 -12.65 -14.83 21.83
CA ASP A 232 -13.02 -16.21 22.15
C ASP A 232 -13.65 -16.33 23.54
N SER A 233 -13.22 -15.51 24.52
CA SER A 233 -13.84 -15.47 25.85
C SER A 233 -15.24 -14.85 25.81
N LEU A 234 -15.45 -13.77 25.06
CA LEU A 234 -16.76 -13.14 24.87
C LEU A 234 -17.74 -14.04 24.10
N VAL A 235 -17.26 -14.81 23.13
CA VAL A 235 -18.06 -15.83 22.43
C VAL A 235 -18.41 -16.98 23.37
N ARG A 236 -17.50 -17.41 24.23
CA ARG A 236 -17.79 -18.43 25.25
C ARG A 236 -18.76 -17.96 26.33
N GLU A 237 -18.73 -16.68 26.68
CA GLU A 237 -19.65 -16.09 27.66
C GLU A 237 -21.08 -15.93 27.11
N ASN A 238 -21.22 -15.69 25.79
CA ASN A 238 -22.51 -15.58 25.09
C ASN A 238 -23.12 -16.90 24.59
N LEU A 239 -22.46 -18.04 24.77
CA LEU A 239 -23.03 -19.37 24.41
C LEU A 239 -24.08 -19.90 25.41
N ASN A 240 -24.49 -19.10 26.40
CA ASN A 240 -25.53 -19.47 27.37
C ASN A 240 -26.94 -18.99 27.01
N ALA A 241 -27.16 -18.35 25.86
CA ALA A 241 -28.52 -18.15 25.36
C ALA A 241 -29.06 -19.51 24.89
N SER A 242 -29.83 -20.18 25.77
CA SER A 242 -30.52 -21.42 25.43
C SER A 242 -31.36 -21.22 24.17
N GLN A 243 -31.35 -22.20 23.28
CA GLN A 243 -32.16 -22.22 22.05
C GLN A 243 -33.65 -21.88 22.31
N ASP A 244 -34.13 -22.13 23.54
CA ASP A 244 -35.47 -21.78 24.02
C ASP A 244 -35.78 -20.27 24.07
N GLU A 245 -34.77 -19.41 24.26
CA GLU A 245 -34.94 -17.94 24.25
C GLU A 245 -34.98 -17.39 22.83
N ILE A 246 -34.23 -18.01 21.91
CA ILE A 246 -34.24 -17.67 20.48
C ILE A 246 -35.60 -18.04 19.88
N ASP A 247 -36.14 -19.21 20.22
CA ASP A 247 -37.45 -19.65 19.70
C ASP A 247 -38.62 -18.78 20.19
N LYS A 248 -38.51 -18.14 21.37
CA LYS A 248 -39.52 -17.18 21.88
C LYS A 248 -39.51 -15.82 21.17
N LEU A 249 -38.42 -15.45 20.51
CA LEU A 249 -38.31 -14.19 19.77
C LEU A 249 -38.91 -14.29 18.37
N PHE A 250 -39.16 -15.50 17.87
CA PHE A 250 -39.68 -15.76 16.53
C PHE A 250 -41.05 -16.46 16.50
N SER A 251 -41.74 -16.55 17.64
CA SER A 251 -43.14 -17.02 17.77
C SER A 251 -44.14 -15.87 17.92
#